data_AF-A0A559RLS2-F1
#
_entry.id   AF-A0A559RLS2-F1
#
_cell.length_a   1.000
_cell.length_b   1.000
_cell.length_c   1.000
_cell.angle_alpha   90.00
_cell.angle_beta   90.00
_cell.angle_gamma   90.00
#
_symmetry.space_group_name_H-M   'P 1'
#
loop_
_entity.id
_entity.type
_entity.pdbx_description
1 polymer ?
#
loop_
_entity_poly.entity_id
_entity_poly.type
_entity_poly.pdbx_seq_one_letter_code
_entity_poly.pdbx_strand_id
1 'polypeptide(L)'
;MKTLRNILVLAVLGITTTGIAQTLPPTPPAKPARPARAAAPATPVNVYEDASTRVTTNSSNRSVITQTGNKGGNISFSVSSSNDEYRLKSKFPNRCYPEVKEFLLQEMGTKNMQSSAKSMVWSLEGDDNTVYEIELQERKLDIELDKEIASPELISKFEDMGIILRTLISGGSERQEVARLEREADRAQRDAERMQREAERLEAMSVREAERLSREAERLSREAYKLSLISKRGGGIDGYVREVLQHQSTVYPSKISKGTGWKWPAMQEALLNKLMEDGFLKKGEELVFVKEDSGMYVNGDKMNPASWSSYNSLFRKNGYASIDDVSFYKKENHIAVINATFDLEDLHDNLVRNGLLKKGNEQIKVDINGNSIVVNGKKLSDAGAARWNAVLHTNLVIPAPGKTLIVGSNFMSLGYSFGKNTLGTWMSLD
;
A
#
# COMPACT_ATOMS: atom_id res chain seq x y z
N MET A 1 38.86 3.24 -64.80
CA MET A 1 37.52 3.73 -65.23
C MET A 1 36.71 4.00 -63.97
N LYS A 2 36.33 5.27 -63.73
CA LYS A 2 34.93 5.76 -63.74
C LYS A 2 34.05 5.14 -62.63
N THR A 3 33.89 5.74 -61.44
CA THR A 3 33.15 6.97 -61.04
C THR A 3 31.62 6.82 -60.92
N LEU A 4 31.10 7.10 -59.72
CA LEU A 4 29.78 7.68 -59.32
C LEU A 4 29.67 7.45 -57.79
N ARG A 5 29.74 8.41 -56.85
CA ARG A 5 29.68 9.89 -56.76
C ARG A 5 28.27 10.52 -56.70
N ASN A 6 27.90 10.90 -55.46
CA ASN A 6 26.92 11.91 -55.01
C ASN A 6 25.42 11.58 -55.25
N ILE A 7 24.44 12.03 -54.43
CA ILE A 7 24.10 13.38 -53.90
C ILE A 7 23.43 13.21 -52.49
N LEU A 8 23.74 13.95 -51.39
CA LEU A 8 23.32 15.33 -50.98
C LEU A 8 21.77 15.47 -50.75
N VAL A 9 21.15 16.27 -49.86
CA VAL A 9 21.49 17.39 -48.92
C VAL A 9 20.58 17.19 -47.65
N LEU A 10 21.07 17.08 -46.40
CA LEU A 10 21.44 18.11 -45.39
C LEU A 10 20.27 19.01 -44.88
N ALA A 11 19.93 18.93 -43.57
CA ALA A 11 19.31 20.03 -42.81
C ALA A 11 19.68 19.92 -41.32
N VAL A 12 20.36 20.94 -40.79
CA VAL A 12 20.75 21.11 -39.37
C VAL A 12 19.88 22.20 -38.77
N LEU A 13 19.42 22.06 -37.52
CA LEU A 13 19.18 23.21 -36.63
C LEU A 13 18.90 22.83 -35.15
N GLY A 14 19.68 23.41 -34.25
CA GLY A 14 19.20 23.91 -32.95
C GLY A 14 18.98 22.91 -31.80
N ILE A 15 20.04 22.60 -31.04
CA ILE A 15 19.90 22.30 -29.60
C ILE A 15 20.55 23.45 -28.84
N THR A 16 19.74 24.24 -28.14
CA THR A 16 20.18 25.30 -27.24
C THR A 16 20.58 24.72 -25.88
N THR A 17 21.74 25.12 -25.38
CA THR A 17 22.19 24.79 -24.03
C THR A 17 21.47 25.67 -23.01
N THR A 18 20.87 25.03 -21.99
CA THR A 18 20.55 25.70 -20.72
C THR A 18 21.17 24.87 -19.60
N GLY A 19 22.05 25.50 -18.82
CA GLY A 19 22.74 24.83 -17.72
C GLY A 19 21.81 24.63 -16.54
N ILE A 20 21.68 23.40 -16.05
CA ILE A 20 21.03 23.11 -14.78
C ILE A 20 22.09 23.25 -13.69
N ALA A 21 21.91 24.23 -12.81
CA ALA A 21 22.75 24.37 -11.62
C ALA A 21 22.50 23.17 -10.69
N GLN A 22 23.57 22.45 -10.32
CA GLN A 22 23.51 21.46 -9.26
C GLN A 22 23.18 22.18 -7.94
N THR A 23 21.99 21.90 -7.40
CA THR A 23 21.63 22.30 -6.04
C THR A 23 22.12 21.21 -5.08
N LEU A 24 22.72 21.63 -3.96
CA LEU A 24 23.20 20.71 -2.92
C LEU A 24 22.01 19.93 -2.33
N PRO A 25 22.20 18.64 -1.97
CA PRO A 25 21.15 17.84 -1.36
C PRO A 25 20.69 18.46 -0.03
N PRO A 26 19.38 18.40 0.29
CA PRO A 26 18.85 19.01 1.50
C PRO A 26 19.39 18.34 2.77
N THR A 27 19.78 19.17 3.74
CA THR A 27 20.28 18.72 5.05
C THR A 27 19.19 17.92 5.79
N PRO A 28 19.52 16.76 6.41
CA PRO A 28 18.54 15.98 7.16
C PRO A 28 17.91 16.79 8.31
N PRO A 29 16.60 16.62 8.59
CA PRO A 29 15.93 17.34 9.67
C PRO A 29 16.52 16.97 11.04
N ALA A 30 16.69 17.98 11.89
CA ALA A 30 17.26 17.82 13.22
C ALA A 30 16.40 16.89 14.11
N LYS A 31 17.08 15.98 14.80
CA LYS A 31 16.48 14.98 15.70
C LYS A 31 15.74 15.68 16.85
N PRO A 32 14.45 15.38 17.12
CA PRO A 32 13.69 16.08 18.15
C PRO A 32 14.26 15.83 19.54
N ALA A 33 14.32 16.89 20.35
CA ALA A 33 14.83 16.84 21.71
C ALA A 33 13.94 15.97 22.61
N ARG A 34 14.57 15.09 23.39
CA ARG A 34 13.90 14.17 24.32
C ARG A 34 13.38 14.95 25.54
N PRO A 35 12.09 14.87 25.93
CA PRO A 35 11.61 15.47 27.17
C PRO A 35 12.24 14.79 28.39
N ALA A 36 12.51 15.57 29.43
CA ALA A 36 13.14 15.08 30.66
C ALA A 36 12.23 14.09 31.42
N ARG A 37 12.81 12.98 31.87
CA ARG A 37 12.10 11.92 32.60
C ARG A 37 12.11 12.24 34.10
N ALA A 38 10.93 12.44 34.69
CA ALA A 38 10.77 12.56 36.14
C ALA A 38 11.11 11.24 36.87
N ALA A 39 11.50 11.36 38.14
CA ALA A 39 12.01 10.25 38.94
C ALA A 39 10.94 9.20 39.32
N ALA A 40 11.39 7.96 39.54
CA ALA A 40 10.58 6.84 39.99
C ALA A 40 10.37 6.83 41.51
N PRO A 41 9.51 5.92 42.01
CA PRO A 41 10.08 4.86 42.84
C PRO A 41 9.71 3.41 42.45
N ALA A 42 10.65 2.53 42.81
CA ALA A 42 10.69 1.05 42.93
C ALA A 42 9.36 0.25 43.07
N THR A 43 9.22 -1.06 42.77
CA THR A 43 9.99 -2.20 42.17
C THR A 43 9.02 -3.44 42.15
N PRO A 44 9.40 -4.68 41.77
CA PRO A 44 9.93 -5.16 40.49
C PRO A 44 9.11 -6.36 39.92
N VAL A 45 9.08 -6.58 38.61
CA VAL A 45 8.78 -7.90 38.02
C VAL A 45 9.71 -8.15 36.84
N ASN A 46 10.42 -9.28 36.87
CA ASN A 46 11.25 -9.76 35.75
C ASN A 46 10.38 -10.44 34.70
N VAL A 47 10.45 -9.98 33.45
CA VAL A 47 10.26 -10.84 32.26
C VAL A 47 11.33 -10.41 31.24
N TYR A 48 12.05 -11.39 30.69
CA TYR A 48 12.98 -11.18 29.58
C TYR A 48 12.18 -10.93 28.29
N GLU A 49 12.51 -9.88 27.54
CA GLU A 49 12.31 -9.88 26.09
C GLU A 49 13.67 -9.62 25.43
N ASP A 50 14.04 -10.57 24.57
CA ASP A 50 15.36 -10.69 23.96
C ASP A 50 15.50 -9.78 22.74
N ALA A 51 16.74 -9.52 22.34
CA ALA A 51 17.04 -8.67 21.19
C ALA A 51 16.48 -9.27 19.88
N SER A 52 16.06 -8.38 18.99
CA SER A 52 15.75 -8.71 17.59
C SER A 52 17.01 -9.23 16.89
N THR A 53 17.23 -10.54 16.96
CA THR A 53 18.28 -11.24 16.25
C THR A 53 17.94 -11.25 14.77
N ARG A 54 18.52 -10.30 14.04
CA ARG A 54 18.61 -10.34 12.59
C ARG A 54 19.44 -11.58 12.22
N VAL A 55 18.76 -12.67 11.88
CA VAL A 55 19.41 -13.92 11.47
C VAL A 55 20.00 -13.72 10.07
N THR A 56 21.23 -13.21 10.02
CA THR A 56 22.06 -13.31 8.83
C THR A 56 22.57 -14.74 8.75
N THR A 57 21.93 -15.58 7.94
CA THR A 57 22.42 -16.92 7.63
C THR A 57 23.71 -16.82 6.82
N ASN A 58 24.85 -16.79 7.51
CA ASN A 58 26.16 -16.92 6.88
C ASN A 58 26.39 -18.37 6.43
N SER A 59 25.89 -18.71 5.23
CA SER A 59 26.22 -19.98 4.56
C SER A 59 27.67 -19.93 4.11
N SER A 60 28.57 -20.58 4.85
CA SER A 60 29.96 -20.76 4.46
C SER A 60 30.18 -22.15 3.86
N ASN A 61 30.43 -22.19 2.56
CA ASN A 61 30.72 -23.43 1.85
C ASN A 61 32.23 -23.68 1.87
N ARG A 62 32.67 -24.55 2.78
CA ARG A 62 34.07 -24.97 2.91
C ARG A 62 34.30 -26.36 2.34
N SER A 63 35.04 -26.46 1.24
CA SER A 63 35.50 -27.73 0.68
C SER A 63 36.99 -27.91 0.97
N VAL A 64 37.37 -29.11 1.43
CA VAL A 64 38.77 -29.48 1.68
C VAL A 64 39.04 -30.85 1.07
N ILE A 65 40.05 -30.92 0.21
CA ILE A 65 40.58 -32.15 -0.37
C ILE A 65 42.03 -32.29 0.10
N THR A 66 42.36 -33.47 0.62
CA THR A 66 43.74 -33.90 0.84
C THR A 66 43.94 -35.21 0.09
N GLN A 67 44.92 -35.26 -0.81
CA GLN A 67 45.27 -36.46 -1.55
C GLN A 67 46.73 -36.85 -1.30
N THR A 68 46.92 -38.07 -0.80
CA THR A 68 48.21 -38.72 -0.60
C THR A 68 48.48 -39.73 -1.72
N GLY A 69 48.95 -39.21 -2.86
CA GLY A 69 49.20 -40.02 -4.05
C GLY A 69 50.53 -40.77 -4.02
N ASN A 70 50.51 -42.07 -4.40
CA ASN A 70 51.65 -43.00 -4.31
C ASN A 70 52.84 -42.68 -5.25
N LYS A 71 52.81 -41.55 -5.96
CA LYS A 71 53.90 -41.02 -6.80
C LYS A 71 53.93 -39.47 -6.76
N GLY A 72 54.69 -38.92 -5.81
CA GLY A 72 55.26 -37.57 -5.97
C GLY A 72 54.70 -36.41 -5.14
N GLY A 73 54.16 -36.65 -3.95
CA GLY A 73 53.93 -35.60 -2.94
C GLY A 73 52.48 -35.39 -2.50
N ASN A 74 52.31 -34.74 -1.34
CA ASN A 74 51.00 -34.43 -0.77
C ASN A 74 50.35 -33.25 -1.50
N ILE A 75 49.09 -33.41 -1.86
CA ILE A 75 48.26 -32.34 -2.43
C ILE A 75 47.20 -31.97 -1.39
N SER A 76 47.08 -30.67 -1.09
CA SER A 76 45.98 -30.14 -0.27
C SER A 76 45.33 -28.99 -1.03
N PHE A 77 44.01 -28.99 -1.11
CA PHE A 77 43.24 -27.94 -1.77
C PHE A 77 42.03 -27.59 -0.91
N SER A 78 41.89 -26.32 -0.54
CA SER A 78 40.83 -25.81 0.32
C SER A 78 40.20 -24.58 -0.35
N VAL A 79 38.88 -24.58 -0.51
CA VAL A 79 38.11 -23.40 -0.92
C VAL A 79 37.06 -23.12 0.14
N SER A 80 37.00 -21.86 0.58
CA SER A 80 35.94 -21.34 1.43
C SER A 80 35.33 -20.12 0.74
N SER A 81 34.04 -20.21 0.43
CA SER A 81 33.23 -19.11 -0.08
C SER A 81 32.19 -18.75 0.97
N SER A 82 32.15 -17.48 1.37
CA SER A 82 31.13 -16.89 2.25
C SER A 82 30.39 -15.77 1.50
N ASN A 83 29.59 -14.99 2.23
CA ASN A 83 28.96 -13.79 1.69
C ASN A 83 29.99 -12.69 1.39
N ASP A 84 31.01 -12.57 2.25
CA ASP A 84 31.87 -11.39 2.33
C ASP A 84 33.30 -11.67 1.81
N GLU A 85 33.74 -12.94 1.82
CA GLU A 85 35.06 -13.34 1.30
C GLU A 85 35.02 -14.62 0.45
N TYR A 86 35.96 -14.70 -0.49
CA TYR A 86 36.35 -15.96 -1.15
C TYR A 86 37.83 -16.21 -0.89
N ARG A 87 38.16 -17.41 -0.39
CA ARG A 87 39.54 -17.84 -0.18
C ARG A 87 39.80 -19.23 -0.77
N LEU A 88 40.89 -19.35 -1.52
CA LEU A 88 41.41 -20.62 -2.04
C LEU A 88 42.86 -20.79 -1.57
N LYS A 89 43.12 -21.86 -0.82
CA LYS A 89 44.43 -22.21 -0.28
C LYS A 89 44.82 -23.60 -0.72
N SER A 90 45.96 -23.73 -1.40
CA SER A 90 46.45 -25.00 -1.90
C SER A 90 47.95 -25.21 -1.74
N LYS A 91 48.34 -26.49 -1.70
CA LYS A 91 49.73 -26.96 -1.74
C LYS A 91 49.82 -28.12 -2.73
N PHE A 92 50.86 -28.10 -3.55
CA PHE A 92 51.03 -29.05 -4.65
C PHE A 92 52.52 -29.36 -4.89
N PRO A 93 52.83 -30.48 -5.56
CA PRO A 93 54.20 -30.77 -6.00
C PRO A 93 54.62 -29.87 -7.17
N ASN A 94 55.92 -29.56 -7.25
CA ASN A 94 56.50 -28.64 -8.26
C ASN A 94 56.12 -28.96 -9.72
N ARG A 95 55.74 -30.22 -10.04
CA ARG A 95 55.27 -30.61 -11.39
C ARG A 95 54.00 -29.87 -11.84
N CYS A 96 53.16 -29.43 -10.90
CA CYS A 96 51.91 -28.70 -11.19
C CYS A 96 52.15 -27.19 -11.36
N TYR A 97 53.31 -26.68 -10.94
CA TYR A 97 53.63 -25.24 -10.99
C TYR A 97 53.61 -24.65 -12.41
N PRO A 98 54.14 -25.30 -13.47
CA PRO A 98 54.07 -24.77 -14.83
C PRO A 98 52.62 -24.56 -15.31
N GLU A 99 51.76 -25.56 -15.14
CA GLU A 99 50.36 -25.53 -15.57
C GLU A 99 49.54 -24.48 -14.80
N VAL A 100 49.70 -24.41 -13.47
CA VAL A 100 49.03 -23.41 -12.62
C VAL A 100 49.52 -22.00 -12.97
N LYS A 101 50.81 -21.83 -13.23
CA LYS A 101 51.40 -20.54 -13.65
C LYS A 101 50.89 -20.10 -15.02
N GLU A 102 50.84 -21.00 -15.99
CA GLU A 102 50.34 -20.71 -17.34
C GLU A 102 48.86 -20.31 -17.31
N PHE A 103 48.03 -21.04 -16.56
CA PHE A 103 46.62 -20.69 -16.35
C PHE A 103 46.43 -19.31 -15.70
N LEU A 104 47.16 -19.01 -14.62
CA LEU A 104 47.05 -17.70 -13.95
C LEU A 104 47.56 -16.54 -14.84
N LEU A 105 48.60 -16.76 -15.64
CA LEU A 105 49.05 -15.78 -16.64
C LEU A 105 48.04 -15.57 -17.78
N GLN A 106 47.32 -16.63 -18.18
CA GLN A 106 46.25 -16.52 -19.18
C GLN A 106 45.04 -15.74 -18.63
N GLU A 107 44.60 -16.03 -17.40
CA GLU A 107 43.38 -15.43 -16.84
C GLU A 107 43.58 -14.04 -16.24
N MET A 108 44.69 -13.79 -15.55
CA MET A 108 44.97 -12.51 -14.89
C MET A 108 45.87 -11.60 -15.72
N GLY A 109 46.54 -12.15 -16.73
CA GLY A 109 47.56 -11.45 -17.50
C GLY A 109 48.80 -11.08 -16.66
N THR A 110 49.56 -10.12 -17.17
CA THR A 110 50.72 -9.52 -16.47
C THR A 110 50.38 -8.21 -15.77
N LYS A 111 49.14 -7.71 -15.91
CA LYS A 111 48.69 -6.48 -15.26
C LYS A 111 48.55 -6.75 -13.75
N ASN A 112 49.02 -5.81 -12.93
CA ASN A 112 49.04 -5.89 -11.47
C ASN A 112 49.88 -7.07 -10.90
N MET A 113 50.76 -7.68 -11.71
CA MET A 113 51.64 -8.77 -11.30
C MET A 113 53.01 -8.25 -10.83
N GLN A 114 53.42 -8.66 -9.64
CA GLN A 114 54.78 -8.51 -9.12
C GLN A 114 55.48 -9.88 -9.15
N SER A 115 56.63 -9.99 -9.81
CA SER A 115 57.43 -11.22 -9.86
C SER A 115 58.69 -11.08 -9.01
N SER A 116 58.87 -11.98 -8.05
CA SER A 116 60.16 -12.23 -7.40
C SER A 116 60.86 -13.42 -8.06
N ALA A 117 62.08 -13.75 -7.59
CA ALA A 117 62.79 -14.95 -8.07
C ALA A 117 62.14 -16.28 -7.63
N LYS A 118 61.16 -16.27 -6.72
CA LYS A 118 60.54 -17.48 -6.12
C LYS A 118 59.01 -17.42 -5.97
N SER A 119 58.39 -16.28 -6.28
CA SER A 119 56.95 -16.07 -6.16
C SER A 119 56.43 -15.08 -7.21
N MET A 120 55.15 -15.21 -7.55
CA MET A 120 54.39 -14.25 -8.34
C MET A 120 53.17 -13.82 -7.53
N VAL A 121 52.96 -12.52 -7.40
CA VAL A 121 51.83 -11.95 -6.66
C VAL A 121 51.02 -11.08 -7.62
N TRP A 122 49.71 -11.32 -7.74
CA TRP A 122 48.79 -10.39 -8.38
C TRP A 122 47.93 -9.72 -7.30
N SER A 123 47.93 -8.39 -7.25
CA SER A 123 47.18 -7.64 -6.24
C SER A 123 46.47 -6.44 -6.86
N LEU A 124 45.15 -6.33 -6.67
CA LEU A 124 44.40 -5.14 -7.06
C LEU A 124 43.97 -4.37 -5.81
N GLU A 125 44.46 -3.14 -5.68
CA GLU A 125 44.01 -2.18 -4.68
C GLU A 125 42.79 -1.41 -5.23
N GLY A 126 41.75 -1.29 -4.41
CA GLY A 126 40.64 -0.34 -4.57
C GLY A 126 40.93 0.96 -3.82
N ASP A 127 39.89 1.76 -3.55
CA ASP A 127 40.07 3.12 -3.01
C ASP A 127 40.75 3.16 -1.62
N ASP A 128 40.50 2.18 -0.75
CA ASP A 128 41.15 2.05 0.58
C ASP A 128 41.52 0.59 0.98
N ASN A 129 41.15 -0.42 0.18
CA ASN A 129 41.28 -1.86 0.52
C ASN A 129 41.74 -2.71 -0.69
N THR A 130 42.38 -3.85 -0.43
CA THR A 130 42.75 -4.83 -1.47
C THR A 130 41.53 -5.62 -1.94
N VAL A 131 41.15 -5.48 -3.21
CA VAL A 131 40.02 -6.20 -3.83
C VAL A 131 40.34 -7.70 -3.97
N TYR A 132 41.54 -8.02 -4.45
CA TYR A 132 42.05 -9.40 -4.48
C TYR A 132 43.56 -9.47 -4.32
N GLU A 133 44.04 -10.59 -3.79
CA GLU A 133 45.44 -11.00 -3.76
C GLU A 133 45.57 -12.46 -4.22
N ILE A 134 46.51 -12.74 -5.12
CA ILE A 134 46.86 -14.09 -5.59
C ILE A 134 48.36 -14.27 -5.37
N GLU A 135 48.76 -15.15 -4.44
CA GLU A 135 50.16 -15.52 -4.20
C GLU A 135 50.46 -16.91 -4.79
N LEU A 136 51.25 -16.95 -5.86
CA LEU A 136 51.76 -18.19 -6.45
C LEU A 136 53.23 -18.41 -6.07
N GLN A 137 53.53 -19.60 -5.54
CA GLN A 137 54.87 -20.11 -5.27
C GLN A 137 55.05 -21.49 -5.92
N GLU A 138 56.28 -22.02 -6.00
CA GLU A 138 56.57 -23.35 -6.60
C GLU A 138 55.71 -24.52 -6.06
N ARG A 139 55.18 -24.39 -4.84
CA ARG A 139 54.49 -25.46 -4.11
C ARG A 139 53.21 -25.02 -3.39
N LYS A 140 52.79 -23.77 -3.56
CA LYS A 140 51.68 -23.12 -2.85
C LYS A 140 50.96 -22.19 -3.81
N LEU A 141 49.64 -22.17 -3.77
CA LEU A 141 48.82 -21.08 -4.30
C LEU A 141 47.88 -20.61 -3.19
N ASP A 142 47.89 -19.31 -2.94
CA ASP A 142 46.98 -18.59 -2.08
C ASP A 142 46.17 -17.60 -2.91
N ILE A 143 44.88 -17.49 -2.65
CA ILE A 143 43.97 -16.54 -3.30
C ILE A 143 43.00 -16.04 -2.25
N GLU A 144 42.91 -14.73 -2.10
CA GLU A 144 41.90 -14.05 -1.29
C GLU A 144 41.21 -12.97 -2.14
N LEU A 145 39.88 -12.88 -2.05
CA LEU A 145 39.03 -11.92 -2.75
C LEU A 145 37.98 -11.40 -1.77
N ASP A 146 37.89 -10.07 -1.67
CA ASP A 146 36.85 -9.36 -0.91
C ASP A 146 35.58 -9.23 -1.77
N LYS A 147 34.47 -9.85 -1.33
CA LYS A 147 33.20 -9.84 -2.06
C LYS A 147 32.35 -8.59 -1.79
N GLU A 148 32.65 -7.79 -0.77
CA GLU A 148 31.97 -6.51 -0.53
C GLU A 148 32.39 -5.46 -1.56
N ILE A 149 33.63 -5.56 -2.07
CA ILE A 149 34.26 -4.57 -2.96
C ILE A 149 34.40 -5.09 -4.41
N ALA A 150 34.54 -6.40 -4.61
CA ALA A 150 34.62 -6.99 -5.95
C ALA A 150 33.30 -6.86 -6.74
N SER A 151 33.41 -6.68 -8.06
CA SER A 151 32.23 -6.74 -8.93
C SER A 151 31.68 -8.18 -9.02
N PRO A 152 30.36 -8.37 -9.24
CA PRO A 152 29.77 -9.71 -9.40
C PRO A 152 30.43 -10.56 -10.50
N GLU A 153 30.87 -9.92 -11.59
CA GLU A 153 31.61 -10.57 -12.68
C GLU A 153 32.98 -11.09 -12.21
N LEU A 154 33.67 -10.33 -11.37
CA LEU A 154 34.95 -10.74 -10.78
C LEU A 154 34.74 -11.89 -9.79
N ILE A 155 33.70 -11.83 -8.95
CA ILE A 155 33.34 -12.91 -8.02
C ILE A 155 33.11 -14.23 -8.79
N SER A 156 32.28 -14.20 -9.85
CA SER A 156 32.05 -15.38 -10.70
C SER A 156 33.35 -15.93 -11.28
N LYS A 157 34.20 -15.05 -11.83
CA LYS A 157 35.49 -15.44 -12.42
C LYS A 157 36.40 -16.15 -11.40
N PHE A 158 36.47 -15.68 -10.16
CA PHE A 158 37.29 -16.32 -9.12
C PHE A 158 36.74 -17.67 -8.65
N GLU A 159 35.43 -17.85 -8.65
CA GLU A 159 34.77 -19.13 -8.36
C GLU A 159 35.00 -20.14 -9.51
N ASP A 160 34.88 -19.72 -10.78
CA ASP A 160 35.20 -20.52 -11.98
C ASP A 160 36.68 -20.92 -12.03
N MET A 161 37.59 -19.95 -11.80
CA MET A 161 39.03 -20.20 -11.67
C MET A 161 39.32 -21.21 -10.55
N GLY A 162 38.56 -21.19 -9.45
CA GLY A 162 38.69 -22.15 -8.36
C GLY A 162 38.42 -23.60 -8.79
N ILE A 163 37.42 -23.81 -9.65
CA ILE A 163 37.08 -25.14 -10.20
C ILE A 163 38.17 -25.64 -11.14
N ILE A 164 38.69 -24.76 -12.02
CA ILE A 164 39.76 -25.11 -12.97
C ILE A 164 41.07 -25.39 -12.22
N LEU A 165 41.47 -24.53 -11.28
CA LEU A 165 42.66 -24.71 -10.44
C LEU A 165 42.59 -26.00 -9.62
N ARG A 166 41.42 -26.32 -9.06
CA ARG A 166 41.19 -27.60 -8.35
C ARG A 166 41.45 -28.80 -9.25
N THR A 167 41.05 -28.71 -10.51
CA THR A 167 41.19 -29.76 -11.53
C THR A 167 42.66 -29.95 -11.92
N LEU A 168 43.36 -28.86 -12.26
CA LEU A 168 44.80 -28.85 -12.55
C LEU A 168 45.64 -29.37 -11.37
N ILE A 169 45.37 -28.91 -10.16
CA ILE A 169 46.14 -29.26 -8.95
C ILE A 169 45.86 -30.69 -8.49
N SER A 170 44.61 -31.18 -8.59
CA SER A 170 44.22 -32.50 -8.07
C SER A 170 44.25 -33.61 -9.12
N GLY A 171 44.48 -33.29 -10.40
CA GLY A 171 44.46 -34.27 -11.50
C GLY A 171 43.11 -34.98 -11.68
N GLY A 172 42.01 -34.35 -11.27
CA GLY A 172 40.67 -34.94 -11.31
C GLY A 172 40.13 -34.97 -12.73
N SER A 173 39.62 -36.13 -13.19
CA SER A 173 38.96 -36.20 -14.50
C SER A 173 37.60 -35.51 -14.46
N GLU A 174 37.30 -34.65 -15.45
CA GLU A 174 36.03 -33.91 -15.59
C GLU A 174 34.78 -34.77 -15.33
N ARG A 175 34.80 -36.04 -15.78
CA ARG A 175 33.73 -37.04 -15.56
C ARG A 175 33.30 -37.21 -14.10
N GLN A 176 34.18 -36.97 -13.12
CA GLN A 176 33.83 -37.08 -11.70
C GLN A 176 33.14 -35.81 -11.16
N GLU A 177 33.52 -34.64 -11.68
CA GLU A 177 32.91 -33.36 -11.27
C GLU A 177 31.53 -33.20 -11.94
N VAL A 178 31.38 -33.57 -13.23
CA VAL A 178 30.08 -33.64 -13.92
C VAL A 178 29.11 -34.58 -13.19
N ALA A 179 29.54 -35.81 -12.90
CA ALA A 179 28.71 -36.78 -12.18
C ALA A 179 28.40 -36.39 -10.71
N ARG A 180 29.07 -35.36 -10.16
CA ARG A 180 28.73 -34.74 -8.88
C ARG A 180 27.71 -33.62 -9.06
N LEU A 181 27.91 -32.76 -10.05
CA LEU A 181 27.01 -31.64 -10.40
C LEU A 181 25.62 -32.16 -10.80
N GLU A 182 25.53 -33.23 -11.61
CA GLU A 182 24.25 -33.88 -11.94
C GLU A 182 23.48 -34.30 -10.67
N ARG A 183 24.16 -34.93 -9.69
CA ARG A 183 23.53 -35.33 -8.41
C ARG A 183 23.16 -34.15 -7.53
N GLU A 184 23.74 -32.97 -7.75
CA GLU A 184 23.42 -31.75 -7.02
C GLU A 184 22.20 -31.04 -7.64
N ALA A 185 22.16 -30.96 -8.97
CA ALA A 185 20.98 -30.54 -9.73
C ALA A 185 19.77 -31.43 -9.44
N ASP A 186 19.93 -32.76 -9.44
CA ASP A 186 18.87 -33.72 -9.07
C ASP A 186 18.36 -33.57 -7.63
N ARG A 187 19.18 -33.03 -6.72
CA ARG A 187 18.75 -32.74 -5.34
C ARG A 187 17.99 -31.42 -5.31
N ALA A 188 18.58 -30.36 -5.86
CA ALA A 188 17.96 -29.04 -5.94
C ALA A 188 16.60 -29.06 -6.66
N GLN A 189 16.46 -29.82 -7.75
CA GLN A 189 15.20 -29.96 -8.48
C GLN A 189 14.11 -30.64 -7.64
N ARG A 190 14.45 -31.68 -6.87
CA ARG A 190 13.49 -32.35 -5.96
C ARG A 190 13.09 -31.49 -4.78
N ASP A 191 14.01 -30.67 -4.26
CA ASP A 191 13.70 -29.74 -3.17
C ASP A 191 12.85 -28.57 -3.67
N ALA A 192 13.13 -28.04 -4.86
CA ALA A 192 12.28 -27.04 -5.52
C ALA A 192 10.86 -27.58 -5.79
N GLU A 193 10.72 -28.82 -6.27
CA GLU A 193 9.42 -29.46 -6.50
C GLU A 193 8.63 -29.67 -5.18
N ARG A 194 9.31 -29.95 -4.06
CA ARG A 194 8.67 -29.99 -2.73
C ARG A 194 8.18 -28.61 -2.30
N MET A 195 9.03 -27.58 -2.43
CA MET A 195 8.66 -26.20 -2.08
C MET A 195 7.48 -25.70 -2.92
N GLN A 196 7.44 -26.00 -4.22
CA GLN A 196 6.29 -25.66 -5.08
C GLN A 196 4.99 -26.31 -4.61
N ARG A 197 5.00 -27.62 -4.31
CA ARG A 197 3.81 -28.32 -3.78
C ARG A 197 3.37 -27.80 -2.40
N GLU A 198 4.28 -27.33 -1.56
CA GLU A 198 3.94 -26.70 -0.28
C GLU A 198 3.37 -25.29 -0.47
N ALA A 199 3.92 -24.49 -1.39
CA ALA A 199 3.37 -23.19 -1.78
C ALA A 199 1.94 -23.31 -2.35
N GLU A 200 1.72 -24.22 -3.31
CA GLU A 200 0.39 -24.51 -3.87
C GLU A 200 -0.62 -24.92 -2.79
N ARG A 201 -0.19 -25.71 -1.79
CA ARG A 201 -1.04 -26.08 -0.65
C ARG A 201 -1.38 -24.89 0.24
N LEU A 202 -0.42 -24.00 0.51
CA LEU A 202 -0.65 -22.79 1.31
C LEU A 202 -1.60 -21.83 0.59
N GLU A 203 -1.43 -21.61 -0.71
CA GLU A 203 -2.36 -20.82 -1.53
C GLU A 203 -3.76 -21.43 -1.58
N ALA A 204 -3.87 -22.75 -1.78
CA ALA A 204 -5.16 -23.44 -1.78
C ALA A 204 -5.87 -23.37 -0.41
N MET A 205 -5.15 -23.21 0.70
CA MET A 205 -5.73 -22.96 2.02
C MET A 205 -6.12 -21.49 2.21
N SER A 206 -5.26 -20.54 1.83
CA SER A 206 -5.54 -19.10 2.00
C SER A 206 -6.76 -18.65 1.19
N VAL A 207 -6.93 -19.15 -0.03
CA VAL A 207 -8.12 -18.89 -0.87
C VAL A 207 -9.41 -19.39 -0.19
N ARG A 208 -9.40 -20.59 0.39
CA ARG A 208 -10.56 -21.14 1.12
C ARG A 208 -10.87 -20.39 2.40
N GLU A 209 -9.84 -19.94 3.12
CA GLU A 209 -10.00 -19.15 4.34
C GLU A 209 -10.54 -17.75 4.02
N ALA A 210 -10.02 -17.08 2.99
CA ALA A 210 -10.54 -15.81 2.48
C ALA A 210 -12.00 -15.93 2.05
N GLU A 211 -12.38 -17.00 1.36
CA GLU A 211 -13.78 -17.25 0.98
C GLU A 211 -14.68 -17.48 2.21
N ARG A 212 -14.21 -18.24 3.22
CA ARG A 212 -14.96 -18.46 4.46
C ARG A 212 -15.17 -17.15 5.22
N LEU A 213 -14.12 -16.34 5.35
CA LEU A 213 -14.17 -15.03 6.00
C LEU A 213 -15.09 -14.06 5.25
N SER A 214 -15.06 -14.05 3.93
CA SER A 214 -15.96 -13.23 3.10
C SER A 214 -17.43 -13.59 3.35
N ARG A 215 -17.78 -14.88 3.30
CA ARG A 215 -19.15 -15.36 3.59
C ARG A 215 -19.60 -15.05 5.02
N GLU A 216 -18.69 -15.11 5.99
CA GLU A 216 -19.00 -14.77 7.39
C GLU A 216 -19.20 -13.26 7.58
N ALA A 217 -18.37 -12.43 6.95
CA ALA A 217 -18.53 -10.97 6.92
C ALA A 217 -19.85 -10.56 6.25
N GLU A 218 -20.23 -11.20 5.14
CA GLU A 218 -21.55 -11.00 4.52
C GLU A 218 -22.71 -11.37 5.47
N ARG A 219 -22.63 -12.51 6.17
CA ARG A 219 -23.66 -12.91 7.13
C ARG A 219 -23.80 -11.87 8.25
N LEU A 220 -22.68 -11.47 8.86
CA LEU A 220 -22.66 -10.47 9.93
C LEU A 220 -23.17 -9.11 9.44
N SER A 221 -22.85 -8.70 8.21
CA SER A 221 -23.38 -7.48 7.59
C SER A 221 -24.91 -7.53 7.43
N ARG A 222 -25.46 -8.65 6.96
CA ARG A 222 -26.92 -8.85 6.84
C ARG A 222 -27.62 -8.87 8.21
N GLU A 223 -27.00 -9.48 9.22
CA GLU A 223 -27.51 -9.49 10.59
C GLU A 223 -27.48 -8.09 11.23
N ALA A 224 -26.38 -7.35 11.07
CA ALA A 224 -26.25 -5.97 11.53
C ALA A 224 -27.26 -5.04 10.85
N TYR A 225 -27.45 -5.17 9.53
CA TYR A 225 -28.48 -4.44 8.78
C TYR A 225 -29.89 -4.74 9.34
N LYS A 226 -30.22 -6.03 9.56
CA LYS A 226 -31.50 -6.45 10.12
C LYS A 226 -31.73 -5.90 11.54
N LEU A 227 -30.72 -5.94 12.41
CA LEU A 227 -30.79 -5.39 13.76
C LEU A 227 -30.94 -3.86 13.75
N SER A 228 -30.18 -3.16 12.88
CA SER A 228 -30.32 -1.71 12.68
C SER A 228 -31.74 -1.35 12.22
N LEU A 229 -32.30 -2.11 11.27
CA LEU A 229 -33.66 -1.91 10.76
C LEU A 229 -34.73 -2.13 11.85
N ILE A 230 -34.58 -3.17 12.67
CA ILE A 230 -35.46 -3.43 13.82
C ILE A 230 -35.36 -2.29 14.84
N SER A 231 -34.15 -1.83 15.17
CA SER A 231 -33.93 -0.69 16.07
C SER A 231 -34.62 0.58 15.55
N LYS A 232 -34.39 0.94 14.27
CA LYS A 232 -35.01 2.11 13.62
C LYS A 232 -36.54 2.05 13.67
N ARG A 233 -37.12 0.91 13.28
CA ARG A 233 -38.58 0.68 13.31
C ARG A 233 -39.16 0.70 14.72
N GLY A 234 -38.38 0.34 15.73
CA GLY A 234 -38.72 0.44 17.16
C GLY A 234 -38.39 1.79 17.80
N GLY A 235 -38.06 2.83 17.04
CA GLY A 235 -37.76 4.17 17.57
C GLY A 235 -36.38 4.32 18.20
N GLY A 236 -35.56 3.27 18.18
CA GLY A 236 -34.21 3.27 18.73
C GLY A 236 -33.25 4.09 17.87
N ILE A 237 -32.76 5.21 18.42
CA ILE A 237 -31.68 6.00 17.82
C ILE A 237 -30.36 5.22 17.98
N ASP A 238 -29.80 4.81 16.84
CA ASP A 238 -28.48 4.20 16.72
C ASP A 238 -27.39 5.03 17.42
N GLY A 239 -26.39 4.37 18.01
CA GLY A 239 -25.33 5.03 18.77
C GLY A 239 -24.61 6.13 17.97
N TYR A 240 -24.31 5.86 16.70
CA TYR A 240 -23.64 6.83 15.84
C TYR A 240 -24.57 7.98 15.43
N VAL A 241 -25.87 7.72 15.20
CA VAL A 241 -26.86 8.80 14.97
C VAL A 241 -26.99 9.69 16.21
N ARG A 242 -26.85 9.13 17.41
CA ARG A 242 -26.86 9.91 18.66
C ARG A 242 -25.63 10.81 18.79
N GLU A 243 -24.45 10.35 18.38
CA GLU A 243 -23.23 11.17 18.27
C GLU A 243 -23.38 12.28 17.23
N VAL A 244 -23.91 11.97 16.04
CA VAL A 244 -24.24 12.93 14.96
C VAL A 244 -25.12 14.06 15.49
N LEU A 245 -26.15 13.74 16.28
CA LEU A 245 -27.09 14.70 16.88
C LEU A 245 -26.51 15.50 18.06
N GLN A 246 -25.32 15.20 18.55
CA GLN A 246 -24.63 16.02 19.56
C GLN A 246 -23.67 17.05 18.93
N HIS A 247 -23.32 16.87 17.65
CA HIS A 247 -22.29 17.68 17.01
C HIS A 247 -22.80 19.06 16.55
N GLN A 248 -22.00 20.12 16.74
CA GLN A 248 -22.41 21.49 16.40
C GLN A 248 -22.68 21.71 14.89
N SER A 249 -22.15 20.87 14.01
CA SER A 249 -22.43 20.94 12.58
C SER A 249 -23.85 20.51 12.20
N THR A 250 -24.56 19.73 13.04
CA THR A 250 -25.93 19.30 12.78
C THR A 250 -27.00 20.25 13.32
N VAL A 251 -26.59 21.37 13.91
CA VAL A 251 -27.48 22.43 14.39
C VAL A 251 -28.28 23.02 13.22
N TYR A 252 -29.59 22.97 13.34
CA TYR A 252 -30.53 23.57 12.42
C TYR A 252 -30.49 25.10 12.53
N PRO A 253 -30.25 25.83 11.43
CA PRO A 253 -30.08 27.28 11.47
C PRO A 253 -31.41 27.99 11.80
N SER A 254 -31.37 28.89 12.79
CA SER A 254 -32.53 29.70 13.20
C SER A 254 -32.95 30.75 12.17
N LYS A 255 -32.09 31.07 11.20
CA LYS A 255 -32.36 31.97 10.07
C LYS A 255 -31.99 31.28 8.76
N ILE A 256 -32.96 31.18 7.87
CA ILE A 256 -32.82 30.52 6.57
C ILE A 256 -32.80 31.61 5.49
N SER A 257 -31.76 31.63 4.67
CA SER A 257 -31.63 32.63 3.62
C SER A 257 -32.57 32.32 2.46
N LYS A 258 -33.35 33.33 2.07
CA LYS A 258 -34.25 33.26 0.91
C LYS A 258 -33.41 33.28 -0.36
N GLY A 259 -33.48 32.20 -1.14
CA GLY A 259 -32.76 32.08 -2.42
C GLY A 259 -31.75 30.94 -2.48
N THR A 260 -31.46 30.24 -1.38
CA THR A 260 -30.56 29.08 -1.34
C THR A 260 -31.12 27.80 -1.97
N GLY A 261 -32.37 27.81 -2.48
CA GLY A 261 -33.03 26.63 -3.05
C GLY A 261 -33.31 25.48 -2.06
N TRP A 262 -33.05 25.67 -0.77
CA TRP A 262 -33.17 24.61 0.24
C TRP A 262 -34.65 24.36 0.59
N LYS A 263 -35.21 23.24 0.12
CA LYS A 263 -36.63 22.87 0.30
C LYS A 263 -36.96 22.15 1.60
N TRP A 264 -35.97 21.49 2.22
CA TRP A 264 -36.17 20.67 3.43
C TRP A 264 -36.87 21.43 4.58
N PRO A 265 -36.60 22.73 4.84
CA PRO A 265 -37.27 23.47 5.90
C PRO A 265 -38.80 23.44 5.84
N ALA A 266 -39.38 23.66 4.66
CA ALA A 266 -40.83 23.65 4.47
C ALA A 266 -41.42 22.24 4.67
N MET A 267 -40.69 21.21 4.19
CA MET A 267 -41.07 19.82 4.42
C MET A 267 -41.01 19.44 5.90
N GLN A 268 -39.94 19.82 6.59
CA GLN A 268 -39.73 19.54 8.02
C GLN A 268 -40.80 20.22 8.88
N GLU A 269 -41.11 21.49 8.62
CA GLU A 269 -42.16 22.23 9.33
C GLU A 269 -43.54 21.58 9.09
N ALA A 270 -43.87 21.27 7.83
CA ALA A 270 -45.11 20.61 7.49
C ALA A 270 -45.23 19.21 8.13
N LEU A 271 -44.13 18.46 8.20
CA LEU A 271 -44.07 17.13 8.81
C LEU A 271 -44.26 17.20 10.32
N LEU A 272 -43.51 18.07 11.00
CA LEU A 272 -43.63 18.26 12.45
C LEU A 272 -45.03 18.71 12.84
N ASN A 273 -45.60 19.67 12.09
CA ASN A 273 -46.97 20.13 12.33
C ASN A 273 -47.99 19.00 12.15
N LYS A 274 -47.86 18.17 11.11
CA LYS A 274 -48.78 17.06 10.87
C LYS A 274 -48.66 15.95 11.91
N LEU A 275 -47.43 15.62 12.33
CA LEU A 275 -47.18 14.67 13.41
C LEU A 275 -47.76 15.14 14.76
N MET A 276 -47.71 16.45 15.05
CA MET A 276 -48.34 17.02 16.25
C MET A 276 -49.88 17.04 16.15
N GLU A 277 -50.44 17.35 14.97
CA GLU A 277 -51.89 17.33 14.71
C GLU A 277 -52.48 15.91 14.87
N ASP A 278 -51.80 14.90 14.32
CA ASP A 278 -52.20 13.50 14.38
C ASP A 278 -51.87 12.83 15.73
N GLY A 279 -51.21 13.54 16.65
CA GLY A 279 -50.88 13.06 18.00
C GLY A 279 -49.65 12.14 18.10
N PHE A 280 -48.90 11.93 17.01
CA PHE A 280 -47.68 11.11 16.99
C PHE A 280 -46.45 11.78 17.63
N LEU A 281 -46.48 13.10 17.87
CA LEU A 281 -45.35 13.84 18.41
C LEU A 281 -45.83 14.94 19.37
N LYS A 282 -45.20 15.06 20.55
CA LYS A 282 -45.45 16.18 21.47
C LYS A 282 -44.47 17.32 21.22
N LYS A 283 -44.89 18.55 21.57
CA LYS A 283 -44.05 19.73 21.44
C LYS A 283 -42.77 19.61 22.28
N GLY A 284 -41.62 19.62 21.61
CA GLY A 284 -40.30 19.51 22.25
C GLY A 284 -39.80 18.08 22.47
N GLU A 285 -40.57 17.08 22.07
CA GLU A 285 -40.15 15.67 22.08
C GLU A 285 -39.07 15.41 21.01
N GLU A 286 -38.19 14.44 21.26
CA GLU A 286 -37.28 13.92 20.23
C GLU A 286 -38.09 13.18 19.17
N LEU A 287 -37.67 13.29 17.91
CA LEU A 287 -38.33 12.63 16.79
C LEU A 287 -37.38 11.63 16.12
N VAL A 288 -37.89 10.42 15.94
CA VAL A 288 -37.38 9.38 15.05
C VAL A 288 -38.48 9.08 14.05
N PHE A 289 -38.42 9.70 12.88
CA PHE A 289 -39.31 9.42 11.76
C PHE A 289 -38.61 8.49 10.76
N VAL A 290 -39.24 7.38 10.42
CA VAL A 290 -38.74 6.46 9.38
C VAL A 290 -39.84 6.25 8.35
N LYS A 291 -39.54 6.52 7.09
CA LYS A 291 -40.37 6.16 5.93
C LYS A 291 -39.59 5.16 5.09
N GLU A 292 -40.26 4.09 4.69
CA GLU A 292 -39.76 2.99 3.86
C GLU A 292 -40.95 2.32 3.14
N ASP A 293 -40.70 1.44 2.17
CA ASP A 293 -41.75 0.72 1.44
C ASP A 293 -42.70 -0.08 2.35
N SER A 294 -42.19 -0.58 3.48
CA SER A 294 -42.99 -1.36 4.45
C SER A 294 -43.88 -0.49 5.35
N GLY A 295 -43.71 0.83 5.33
CA GLY A 295 -44.57 1.78 6.03
C GLY A 295 -43.83 3.00 6.61
N MET A 296 -44.54 3.73 7.47
CA MET A 296 -44.01 4.86 8.21
C MET A 296 -44.06 4.59 9.72
N TYR A 297 -43.04 5.05 10.43
CA TYR A 297 -42.86 4.86 11.87
C TYR A 297 -42.49 6.19 12.53
N VAL A 298 -43.01 6.44 13.73
CA VAL A 298 -42.72 7.63 14.55
C VAL A 298 -42.40 7.17 15.95
N ASN A 299 -41.18 7.42 16.43
CA ASN A 299 -40.73 7.05 17.78
C ASN A 299 -40.95 5.56 18.14
N GLY A 300 -41.07 4.70 17.13
CA GLY A 300 -41.34 3.25 17.25
C GLY A 300 -42.75 2.82 16.85
N ASP A 301 -43.71 3.75 16.85
CA ASP A 301 -45.09 3.46 16.50
C ASP A 301 -45.28 3.43 14.98
N LYS A 302 -45.71 2.29 14.44
CA LYS A 302 -46.04 2.14 13.03
C LYS A 302 -47.36 2.84 12.71
N MET A 303 -47.33 3.81 11.81
CA MET A 303 -48.53 4.48 11.32
C MET A 303 -49.48 3.49 10.63
N ASN A 304 -50.78 3.71 10.77
CA ASN A 304 -51.82 3.04 9.98
C ASN A 304 -51.61 3.32 8.47
N PRO A 305 -51.70 2.31 7.58
CA PRO A 305 -51.69 2.48 6.13
C PRO A 305 -52.59 3.61 5.57
N ALA A 306 -53.74 3.86 6.20
CA ALA A 306 -54.63 4.97 5.80
C ALA A 306 -53.93 6.35 5.92
N SER A 307 -53.11 6.54 6.96
CA SER A 307 -52.35 7.78 7.17
C SER A 307 -51.24 7.96 6.15
N TRP A 308 -50.62 6.88 5.65
CA TRP A 308 -49.45 6.95 4.75
C TRP A 308 -49.73 7.76 3.48
N SER A 309 -50.97 7.74 2.95
CA SER A 309 -51.36 8.54 1.80
C SER A 309 -51.26 10.06 2.07
N SER A 310 -51.62 10.49 3.29
CA SER A 310 -51.51 11.88 3.72
C SER A 310 -50.05 12.33 3.80
N TYR A 311 -49.20 11.55 4.47
CA TYR A 311 -47.77 11.84 4.57
C TYR A 311 -47.06 11.74 3.21
N ASN A 312 -47.39 10.78 2.36
CA ASN A 312 -46.87 10.72 0.99
C ASN A 312 -47.30 11.94 0.16
N SER A 313 -48.52 12.44 0.34
CA SER A 313 -48.97 13.71 -0.27
C SER A 313 -48.17 14.91 0.25
N LEU A 314 -47.84 14.92 1.55
CA LEU A 314 -46.97 15.93 2.17
C LEU A 314 -45.57 15.95 1.53
N PHE A 315 -44.94 14.78 1.36
CA PHE A 315 -43.65 14.63 0.66
C PHE A 315 -43.75 15.14 -0.78
N ARG A 316 -44.75 14.71 -1.55
CA ARG A 316 -44.99 15.17 -2.93
C ARG A 316 -45.18 16.69 -3.03
N LYS A 317 -46.02 17.28 -2.17
CA LYS A 317 -46.31 18.72 -2.13
C LYS A 317 -45.06 19.58 -1.88
N ASN A 318 -44.10 19.07 -1.11
CA ASN A 318 -42.84 19.75 -0.82
C ASN A 318 -41.70 19.37 -1.80
N GLY A 319 -42.01 18.66 -2.89
CA GLY A 319 -41.07 18.31 -3.96
C GLY A 319 -40.30 17.00 -3.75
N TYR A 320 -40.55 16.27 -2.66
CA TYR A 320 -39.88 15.01 -2.32
C TYR A 320 -40.69 13.78 -2.75
N ALA A 321 -41.31 13.86 -3.93
CA ALA A 321 -42.24 12.84 -4.45
C ALA A 321 -41.59 11.45 -4.65
N SER A 322 -40.31 11.44 -5.02
CA SER A 322 -39.53 10.24 -5.39
C SER A 322 -38.60 9.77 -4.27
N ILE A 323 -38.79 10.22 -3.02
CA ILE A 323 -38.02 9.73 -1.88
C ILE A 323 -38.82 8.63 -1.19
N ASP A 324 -38.50 7.39 -1.53
CA ASP A 324 -39.20 6.22 -1.01
C ASP A 324 -38.71 5.78 0.38
N ASP A 325 -37.42 5.82 0.63
CA ASP A 325 -36.81 5.62 1.97
C ASP A 325 -36.15 6.90 2.51
N VAL A 326 -36.54 7.31 3.71
CA VAL A 326 -35.86 8.33 4.51
C VAL A 326 -36.03 8.08 6.01
N SER A 327 -34.92 8.16 6.73
CA SER A 327 -34.89 8.28 8.19
C SER A 327 -34.56 9.73 8.58
N PHE A 328 -35.45 10.39 9.31
CA PHE A 328 -35.27 11.74 9.85
C PHE A 328 -35.27 11.72 11.38
N TYR A 329 -34.19 12.22 11.96
CA TYR A 329 -34.00 12.33 13.40
C TYR A 329 -33.89 13.79 13.80
N LYS A 330 -34.53 14.17 14.91
CA LYS A 330 -34.44 15.51 15.49
C LYS A 330 -34.37 15.43 17.01
N LYS A 331 -33.36 16.10 17.58
CA LYS A 331 -33.17 16.28 19.02
C LYS A 331 -32.91 17.77 19.27
N GLU A 332 -33.79 18.43 20.01
CA GLU A 332 -33.75 19.88 20.20
C GLU A 332 -33.62 20.62 18.84
N ASN A 333 -32.56 21.40 18.64
CA ASN A 333 -32.25 22.05 17.36
C ASN A 333 -31.30 21.24 16.44
N HIS A 334 -30.82 20.07 16.84
CA HIS A 334 -30.01 19.21 15.97
C HIS A 334 -30.89 18.33 15.08
N ILE A 335 -30.49 18.13 13.82
CA ILE A 335 -31.15 17.22 12.89
C ILE A 335 -30.17 16.30 12.16
N ALA A 336 -30.62 15.08 11.87
CA ALA A 336 -29.96 14.15 10.95
C ALA A 336 -30.99 13.60 9.96
N VAL A 337 -30.67 13.61 8.67
CA VAL A 337 -31.53 13.06 7.61
C VAL A 337 -30.72 12.05 6.81
N ILE A 338 -31.18 10.80 6.75
CA ILE A 338 -30.51 9.70 6.06
C ILE A 338 -31.46 9.22 4.96
N ASN A 339 -31.00 9.27 3.71
CA ASN A 339 -31.67 8.66 2.57
C ASN A 339 -31.03 7.30 2.34
N ALA A 340 -31.81 6.22 2.23
CA ALA A 340 -31.23 4.88 2.04
C ALA A 340 -30.83 4.58 0.58
N THR A 341 -31.48 5.23 -0.39
CA THR A 341 -31.30 4.96 -1.82
C THR A 341 -31.08 6.26 -2.59
N PHE A 342 -29.86 6.46 -3.08
CA PHE A 342 -29.54 7.39 -4.16
C PHE A 342 -28.28 6.89 -4.85
N ASP A 343 -28.20 7.11 -6.16
CA ASP A 343 -27.06 6.73 -6.96
C ASP A 343 -25.96 7.80 -6.82
N LEU A 344 -24.77 7.37 -6.38
CA LEU A 344 -23.65 8.27 -6.11
C LEU A 344 -22.84 8.56 -7.39
N GLU A 345 -22.91 7.70 -8.40
CA GLU A 345 -22.30 7.89 -9.73
C GLU A 345 -23.13 8.90 -10.54
N ASP A 346 -24.44 8.72 -10.61
CA ASP A 346 -25.37 9.69 -11.23
C ASP A 346 -25.25 11.06 -10.56
N LEU A 347 -25.10 11.11 -9.22
CA LEU A 347 -24.84 12.37 -8.52
C LEU A 347 -23.51 12.99 -8.93
N HIS A 348 -22.42 12.20 -8.98
CA HIS A 348 -21.11 12.66 -9.42
C HIS A 348 -21.17 13.28 -10.82
N ASP A 349 -21.75 12.55 -11.76
CA ASP A 349 -21.87 12.95 -13.17
C ASP A 349 -22.75 14.18 -13.33
N ASN A 350 -23.85 14.28 -12.60
CA ASN A 350 -24.68 15.48 -12.59
C ASN A 350 -23.95 16.68 -11.96
N LEU A 351 -23.13 16.50 -10.93
CA LEU A 351 -22.31 17.58 -10.35
C LEU A 351 -21.21 18.06 -11.31
N VAL A 352 -20.57 17.17 -12.05
CA VAL A 352 -19.58 17.51 -13.09
C VAL A 352 -20.26 18.20 -14.28
N ARG A 353 -21.37 17.65 -14.78
CA ARG A 353 -22.16 18.19 -15.92
C ARG A 353 -22.70 19.59 -15.66
N ASN A 354 -23.03 19.91 -14.40
CA ASN A 354 -23.46 21.24 -13.97
C ASN A 354 -22.30 22.19 -13.59
N GLY A 355 -21.04 21.77 -13.78
CA GLY A 355 -19.85 22.58 -13.47
C GLY A 355 -19.69 22.91 -11.98
N LEU A 356 -20.23 22.07 -11.10
CA LEU A 356 -20.13 22.20 -9.64
C LEU A 356 -18.91 21.46 -9.09
N LEU A 357 -18.53 20.35 -9.74
CA LEU A 357 -17.25 19.67 -9.58
C LEU A 357 -16.41 19.83 -10.86
N LYS A 358 -15.08 19.77 -10.71
CA LYS A 358 -14.15 19.64 -11.83
C LYS A 358 -13.67 18.19 -11.89
N LYS A 359 -13.55 17.62 -13.08
CA LYS A 359 -12.86 16.35 -13.28
C LYS A 359 -11.35 16.55 -13.06
N GLY A 360 -10.76 15.82 -12.12
CA GLY A 360 -9.35 15.95 -11.74
C GLY A 360 -9.02 15.09 -10.51
N ASN A 361 -7.72 15.01 -10.18
CA ASN A 361 -7.22 14.08 -9.16
C ASN A 361 -7.15 14.70 -7.75
N GLU A 362 -7.47 15.99 -7.60
CA GLU A 362 -7.48 16.68 -6.31
C GLU A 362 -8.69 16.25 -5.48
N GLN A 363 -8.48 15.96 -4.19
CA GLN A 363 -9.57 15.66 -3.28
C GLN A 363 -10.43 16.91 -3.05
N ILE A 364 -11.74 16.79 -3.29
CA ILE A 364 -12.72 17.84 -3.04
C ILE A 364 -13.56 17.47 -1.81
N LYS A 365 -13.57 18.33 -0.80
CA LYS A 365 -14.47 18.25 0.36
C LYS A 365 -15.54 19.32 0.26
N VAL A 366 -16.80 18.92 0.35
CA VAL A 366 -17.96 19.82 0.32
C VAL A 366 -18.80 19.62 1.56
N ASP A 367 -18.81 20.61 2.45
CA ASP A 367 -19.70 20.61 3.62
C ASP A 367 -21.06 21.18 3.20
N ILE A 368 -22.07 20.32 3.23
CA ILE A 368 -23.45 20.55 2.81
C ILE A 368 -24.26 20.87 4.06
N ASN A 369 -24.68 22.12 4.23
CA ASN A 369 -25.47 22.53 5.40
C ASN A 369 -26.91 22.97 5.03
N GLY A 370 -27.34 22.70 3.80
CA GLY A 370 -28.61 23.16 3.24
C GLY A 370 -28.64 24.67 3.00
N ASN A 371 -28.69 25.47 4.06
CA ASN A 371 -28.66 26.93 3.99
C ASN A 371 -27.31 27.51 3.49
N SER A 372 -26.25 26.69 3.47
CA SER A 372 -24.97 27.06 2.86
C SER A 372 -24.19 25.83 2.42
N ILE A 373 -23.39 26.01 1.39
CA ILE A 373 -22.43 25.01 0.89
C ILE A 373 -21.02 25.60 1.05
N VAL A 374 -20.09 24.78 1.53
CA VAL A 374 -18.67 25.15 1.69
C VAL A 374 -17.82 24.15 0.90
N VAL A 375 -17.09 24.61 -0.12
CA VAL A 375 -16.23 23.75 -0.95
C VAL A 375 -14.77 24.05 -0.60
N ASN A 376 -14.02 23.04 -0.18
CA ASN A 376 -12.62 23.14 0.27
C ASN A 376 -12.40 24.31 1.25
N GLY A 377 -13.27 24.42 2.27
CA GLY A 377 -13.25 25.49 3.27
C GLY A 377 -13.82 26.85 2.81
N LYS A 378 -14.09 27.05 1.52
CA LYS A 378 -14.65 28.29 0.99
C LYS A 378 -16.18 28.23 0.88
N LYS A 379 -16.87 29.07 1.67
CA LYS A 379 -18.33 29.24 1.59
C LYS A 379 -18.75 29.81 0.23
N LEU A 380 -19.74 29.21 -0.40
CA LEU A 380 -20.34 29.69 -1.64
C LEU A 380 -21.37 30.81 -1.39
N SER A 381 -21.68 31.59 -2.43
CA SER A 381 -22.81 32.52 -2.43
C SER A 381 -24.15 31.77 -2.41
N ASP A 382 -25.24 32.43 -2.04
CA ASP A 382 -26.58 31.84 -1.97
C ASP A 382 -27.04 31.26 -3.32
N ALA A 383 -26.73 31.94 -4.43
CA ALA A 383 -26.96 31.41 -5.78
C ALA A 383 -26.07 30.18 -6.08
N GLY A 384 -24.84 30.14 -5.57
CA GLY A 384 -23.98 28.96 -5.64
C GLY A 384 -24.56 27.77 -4.88
N ALA A 385 -25.02 28.01 -3.64
CA ALA A 385 -25.71 27.02 -2.82
C ALA A 385 -27.02 26.54 -3.47
N ALA A 386 -27.76 27.43 -4.14
CA ALA A 386 -28.99 27.07 -4.86
C ALA A 386 -28.75 26.06 -5.99
N ARG A 387 -27.69 26.24 -6.79
CA ARG A 387 -27.33 25.26 -7.85
C ARG A 387 -26.96 23.90 -7.25
N TRP A 388 -26.17 23.89 -6.18
CA TRP A 388 -25.82 22.68 -5.44
C TRP A 388 -27.06 21.97 -4.88
N ASN A 389 -27.93 22.68 -4.16
CA ASN A 389 -29.16 22.14 -3.60
C ASN A 389 -30.11 21.63 -4.70
N ALA A 390 -30.15 22.26 -5.87
CA ALA A 390 -30.93 21.78 -7.01
C ALA A 390 -30.40 20.44 -7.54
N VAL A 391 -29.07 20.31 -7.76
CA VAL A 391 -28.48 19.04 -8.23
C VAL A 391 -28.63 17.94 -7.20
N LEU A 392 -28.33 18.20 -5.92
CA LEU A 392 -28.54 17.24 -4.82
C LEU A 392 -29.99 16.74 -4.79
N HIS A 393 -30.96 17.65 -4.90
CA HIS A 393 -32.37 17.32 -4.85
C HIS A 393 -32.86 16.49 -6.05
N THR A 394 -32.38 16.78 -7.27
CA THR A 394 -32.67 15.97 -8.47
C THR A 394 -32.14 14.54 -8.32
N ASN A 395 -31.00 14.36 -7.63
CA ASN A 395 -30.40 13.07 -7.32
C ASN A 395 -30.89 12.51 -5.96
N LEU A 396 -32.09 12.89 -5.52
CA LEU A 396 -32.79 12.38 -4.31
C LEU A 396 -32.08 12.61 -2.96
N VAL A 397 -30.96 13.34 -2.94
CA VAL A 397 -30.27 13.71 -1.70
C VAL A 397 -31.01 14.86 -1.03
N ILE A 398 -31.30 14.71 0.27
CA ILE A 398 -31.80 15.82 1.11
C ILE A 398 -30.60 16.59 1.69
N PRO A 399 -30.40 17.87 1.33
CA PRO A 399 -29.38 18.70 1.98
C PRO A 399 -29.79 18.97 3.44
N ALA A 400 -28.89 18.74 4.39
CA ALA A 400 -29.13 18.97 5.82
C ALA A 400 -27.80 19.34 6.53
N PRO A 401 -27.82 20.20 7.57
CA PRO A 401 -26.66 20.56 8.40
C PRO A 401 -25.77 19.37 8.76
N GLY A 402 -24.46 19.53 8.59
CA GLY A 402 -23.46 18.54 9.00
C GLY A 402 -23.21 17.39 8.03
N LYS A 403 -23.83 17.39 6.85
CA LYS A 403 -23.46 16.47 5.77
C LYS A 403 -22.15 16.91 5.12
N THR A 404 -21.35 15.94 4.69
CA THR A 404 -20.15 16.15 3.89
C THR A 404 -20.20 15.23 2.67
N LEU A 405 -19.90 15.79 1.50
CA LEU A 405 -19.49 15.06 0.31
C LEU A 405 -17.96 15.11 0.21
N ILE A 406 -17.31 13.96 0.05
CA ILE A 406 -15.88 13.85 -0.24
C ILE A 406 -15.74 13.14 -1.58
N VAL A 407 -14.98 13.73 -2.49
CA VAL A 407 -14.62 13.17 -3.80
C VAL A 407 -13.11 13.08 -3.86
N GLY A 408 -12.57 11.88 -3.99
CA GLY A 408 -11.16 11.61 -4.31
C GLY A 408 -10.99 11.17 -5.75
N SER A 409 -9.77 10.78 -6.14
CA SER A 409 -9.50 10.30 -7.51
C SER A 409 -10.24 9.00 -7.85
N ASN A 410 -10.39 8.11 -6.86
CA ASN A 410 -10.90 6.74 -7.01
C ASN A 410 -12.01 6.42 -5.98
N PHE A 411 -12.62 7.43 -5.36
CA PHE A 411 -13.72 7.21 -4.42
C PHE A 411 -14.61 8.43 -4.27
N MET A 412 -15.87 8.20 -3.92
CA MET A 412 -16.80 9.24 -3.49
C MET A 412 -17.57 8.78 -2.25
N SER A 413 -17.86 9.71 -1.34
CA SER A 413 -18.66 9.42 -0.16
C SER A 413 -19.53 10.60 0.22
N LEU A 414 -20.81 10.34 0.55
CA LEU A 414 -21.78 11.35 0.96
C LEU A 414 -22.51 10.89 2.21
N GLY A 415 -22.32 11.62 3.32
CA GLY A 415 -22.88 11.24 4.61
C GLY A 415 -22.61 12.24 5.71
N TYR A 416 -22.69 11.78 6.95
CA TYR A 416 -22.22 12.47 8.15
C TYR A 416 -20.88 11.89 8.58
N SER A 417 -19.80 12.63 8.39
CA SER A 417 -18.44 12.19 8.71
C SER A 417 -17.93 12.80 10.01
N PHE A 418 -17.63 11.95 11.00
CA PHE A 418 -17.07 12.35 12.29
C PHE A 418 -15.85 11.48 12.62
N GLY A 419 -14.69 12.12 12.72
CA GLY A 419 -13.42 11.42 12.92
C GLY A 419 -13.11 10.47 11.77
N LYS A 420 -13.02 9.16 12.06
CA LYS A 420 -12.76 8.09 11.08
C LYS A 420 -14.02 7.42 10.53
N ASN A 421 -15.19 7.77 11.05
CA ASN A 421 -16.46 7.12 10.74
C ASN A 421 -17.30 8.00 9.81
N THR A 422 -18.09 7.38 8.93
CA THR A 422 -19.05 8.08 8.06
C THR A 422 -20.38 7.33 8.05
N LEU A 423 -21.47 8.03 8.32
CA LEU A 423 -22.85 7.53 8.17
C LEU A 423 -23.44 8.07 6.87
N GLY A 424 -23.46 7.24 5.84
CA GLY A 424 -23.98 7.57 4.52
C GLY A 424 -23.50 6.57 3.48
N THR A 425 -23.52 6.99 2.23
CA THR A 425 -23.13 6.17 1.08
C THR A 425 -21.66 6.37 0.75
N TRP A 426 -20.96 5.29 0.43
CA TRP A 426 -19.57 5.27 -0.03
C TRP A 426 -19.48 4.43 -1.30
N MET A 427 -18.62 4.82 -2.24
CA MET A 427 -18.44 4.17 -3.54
C MET A 427 -16.97 4.28 -3.99
N SER A 428 -16.45 3.21 -4.60
CA SER A 428 -15.24 3.27 -5.43
C SER A 428 -15.55 3.98 -6.74
N LEU A 429 -14.63 4.79 -7.25
CA LEU A 429 -14.63 5.22 -8.64
C LEU A 429 -13.53 4.42 -9.34
N ASP A 430 -13.94 3.51 -10.22
CA ASP A 430 -13.05 2.55 -10.90
C ASP A 430 -12.27 3.20 -12.07
#